data_AF-A0A353Z019-F1
#
_entry.id   AF-A0A353Z019-F1
#
_cell.length_a   1.000
_cell.length_b   1.000
_cell.length_c   1.000
_cell.angle_alpha   90.00
_cell.angle_beta   90.00
_cell.angle_gamma   90.00
#
_symmetry.space_group_name_H-M   'P 1'
#
loop_
_entity.id
_entity.type
_entity.pdbx_description
1 polymer ?
#
loop_
_entity_poly.entity_id
_entity_poly.type
_entity_poly.pdbx_seq_one_letter_code
_entity_poly.pdbx_strand_id
1 'polypeptide(L)'
;MKPLFIPFLILALLFVSCEREDSADVNQDRIYTIYSLVYEADQDITYARAWFQFGSAVGTLLELSEPSNVSFNDQRLSFQNAFAYYEKSLPGKTT
;
A
#
# COMPACT_ATOMS: atom_id res chain seq x y z
N MET A 1 5.58 44.37 -15.18
CA MET A 1 6.03 43.10 -14.58
C MET A 1 4.81 42.20 -14.45
N LYS A 2 4.67 41.18 -15.30
CA LYS A 2 3.49 40.27 -15.27
C LYS A 2 3.66 39.31 -14.10
N PRO A 3 2.67 39.15 -13.20
CA PRO A 3 2.81 38.26 -12.05
C PRO A 3 2.81 36.79 -12.51
N LEU A 4 4.00 36.24 -12.71
CA LEU A 4 4.27 34.81 -12.97
C LEU A 4 4.13 33.98 -11.68
N PHE A 5 3.13 34.25 -10.85
CA PHE A 5 2.91 33.56 -9.56
C PHE A 5 1.64 32.72 -9.53
N ILE A 6 0.67 33.01 -10.41
CA ILE A 6 -0.62 32.33 -10.46
C ILE A 6 -0.52 30.85 -10.88
N PRO A 7 0.29 30.44 -11.88
CA PRO A 7 0.34 29.02 -12.26
C PRO A 7 1.02 28.13 -11.19
N PHE A 8 1.91 28.70 -10.37
CA PHE A 8 2.59 27.96 -9.30
C PHE A 8 1.66 27.64 -8.13
N LEU A 9 0.72 28.55 -7.82
CA LEU A 9 -0.28 28.36 -6.77
C LEU A 9 -1.32 27.28 -7.14
N ILE A 10 -1.71 27.20 -8.41
CA ILE A 10 -2.65 26.17 -8.91
C ILE A 10 -2.01 24.77 -8.86
N LEU A 11 -0.71 24.66 -9.16
CA LEU A 11 0.01 23.38 -9.10
C LEU A 11 0.15 22.87 -7.65
N ALA A 12 0.33 23.76 -6.67
CA ALA A 12 0.45 23.38 -5.26
C ALA A 12 -0.85 22.80 -4.67
N LEU A 13 -2.02 23.22 -5.16
CA LEU A 13 -3.32 22.76 -4.67
C LEU A 13 -3.68 21.33 -5.11
N LEU A 14 -3.02 20.79 -6.14
CA LEU A 14 -3.25 19.42 -6.62
C LEU A 14 -2.70 18.35 -5.66
N PHE A 15 -1.83 18.71 -4.71
CA PHE A 15 -1.20 17.77 -3.79
C PHE A 15 -1.93 17.61 -2.44
N VAL A 16 -3.02 18.33 -2.20
CA VAL A 16 -3.69 18.37 -0.88
C VAL A 16 -4.82 17.33 -0.74
N SER A 17 -5.25 16.66 -1.82
CA SER A 17 -6.47 15.81 -1.77
C SER A 17 -6.25 14.33 -1.42
N CYS A 18 -5.07 13.92 -0.95
CA CYS A 18 -4.81 12.53 -0.60
C CYS A 18 -5.00 12.28 0.91
N GLU A 19 -6.25 12.34 1.38
CA GLU A 19 -6.61 11.73 2.66
C GLU A 19 -6.73 10.21 2.43
N ARG A 20 -5.98 9.42 3.20
CA ARG A 20 -6.12 7.95 3.19
C ARG A 20 -7.39 7.58 3.95
N GLU A 21 -8.19 6.69 3.37
CA GLU A 21 -9.33 6.09 4.06
C GLU A 21 -8.83 5.15 5.16
N ASP A 22 -9.40 5.28 6.36
CA ASP A 22 -9.16 4.36 7.47
C ASP A 22 -9.84 3.03 7.18
N SER A 23 -9.08 1.93 7.23
CA SER A 23 -9.63 0.60 6.96
C SER A 23 -10.71 0.17 7.95
N ALA A 24 -10.81 0.75 9.14
CA ALA A 24 -11.87 0.46 10.11
C ALA A 24 -13.23 1.10 9.70
N ASP A 25 -13.18 2.16 8.89
CA ASP A 25 -14.35 2.96 8.52
C ASP A 25 -15.00 2.52 7.19
N VAL A 26 -14.41 1.52 6.50
CA VAL A 26 -14.96 0.99 5.25
C VAL A 26 -15.80 -0.27 5.48
N ASN A 27 -16.65 -0.59 4.51
CA ASN A 27 -17.36 -1.88 4.50
C ASN A 27 -16.36 -3.01 4.21
N GLN A 28 -16.09 -3.83 5.24
CA GLN A 28 -15.11 -4.91 5.21
C GLN A 28 -15.39 -5.97 4.13
N ASP A 29 -16.65 -6.25 3.81
CA ASP A 29 -17.05 -7.22 2.77
C ASP A 29 -16.68 -6.75 1.35
N ARG A 30 -16.26 -5.50 1.22
CA ARG A 30 -15.84 -4.89 -0.05
C ARG A 30 -14.32 -4.68 -0.13
N ILE A 31 -13.55 -5.23 0.82
CA ILE A 31 -12.09 -5.20 0.74
C ILE A 31 -11.63 -6.33 -0.17
N TYR A 32 -11.01 -5.95 -1.28
CA TYR A 32 -10.31 -6.85 -2.18
C TYR A 32 -8.88 -7.04 -1.71
N THR A 33 -8.45 -8.29 -1.56
CA THR A 33 -7.13 -8.62 -1.02
C THR A 33 -6.30 -9.38 -2.04
N ILE A 34 -5.05 -8.96 -2.20
CA ILE A 34 -4.07 -9.63 -3.06
C ILE A 34 -2.92 -10.08 -2.17
N TYR A 35 -2.57 -11.36 -2.24
CA TYR A 35 -1.37 -11.91 -1.62
C TYR A 35 -0.42 -12.39 -2.71
N SER A 36 0.87 -12.05 -2.60
CA SER A 36 1.88 -12.43 -3.59
C SER A 36 3.16 -12.86 -2.90
N LEU A 37 3.76 -13.93 -3.43
CA LEU A 37 5.13 -14.34 -3.14
C LEU A 37 5.95 -14.18 -4.42
N VAL A 38 7.01 -13.37 -4.36
CA VAL A 38 7.87 -13.09 -5.51
C VAL A 38 9.30 -13.48 -5.15
N TYR A 39 9.87 -14.44 -5.86
CA TYR A 39 11.27 -14.82 -5.70
C TYR A 39 12.13 -14.10 -6.75
N GLU A 40 13.10 -13.32 -6.27
CA GLU A 40 14.13 -12.65 -7.07
C GLU A 40 15.43 -13.46 -7.00
N ALA A 41 15.71 -14.22 -8.07
CA ALA A 41 16.79 -15.21 -8.10
C ALA A 41 18.20 -14.61 -8.17
N ASP A 42 18.33 -13.38 -8.65
CA ASP A 42 19.58 -12.62 -8.71
C ASP A 42 20.06 -12.19 -7.31
N GLN A 43 19.12 -11.86 -6.43
CA GLN A 43 19.38 -11.43 -5.06
C GLN A 43 19.21 -12.55 -4.03
N ASP A 44 18.63 -13.68 -4.45
CA ASP A 44 18.20 -14.77 -3.57
C ASP A 44 17.29 -14.28 -2.44
N ILE A 45 16.23 -13.54 -2.80
CA ILE A 45 15.25 -12.99 -1.87
C ILE A 45 13.84 -13.39 -2.31
N THR A 46 12.99 -13.78 -1.36
CA THR A 46 11.53 -13.83 -1.57
C THR A 46 10.86 -12.66 -0.87
N TYR A 47 10.00 -11.95 -1.60
CA TYR A 47 9.12 -10.91 -1.08
C TYR A 47 7.73 -11.48 -0.85
N ALA A 48 7.28 -11.49 0.41
CA ALA A 48 5.89 -11.70 0.76
C ALA A 48 5.19 -10.34 0.76
N ARG A 49 4.18 -10.17 -0.10
CA ARG A 49 3.46 -8.91 -0.29
C ARG A 49 1.96 -9.09 -0.10
N ALA A 50 1.30 -8.08 0.45
CA ALA A 50 -0.15 -8.02 0.54
C ALA A 50 -0.69 -6.62 0.22
N TRP A 51 -1.79 -6.56 -0.53
CA TRP A 51 -2.54 -5.34 -0.81
C TRP A 51 -3.98 -5.49 -0.32
N PHE A 52 -4.52 -4.42 0.26
CA PHE A 52 -5.92 -4.31 0.68
C PHE A 52 -6.53 -3.13 -0.06
N GLN A 53 -7.62 -3.36 -0.79
CA GLN A 53 -8.21 -2.38 -1.69
C GLN A 53 -9.70 -2.27 -1.45
N PHE A 54 -10.20 -1.07 -1.19
CA PHE A 54 -11.63 -0.86 -1.00
C PHE A 54 -12.37 -0.80 -2.34
N GLY A 55 -13.44 -1.58 -2.46
CA GLY A 55 -14.43 -1.48 -3.52
C GLY A 55 -14.16 -2.33 -4.76
N SER A 56 -12.90 -2.50 -5.18
CA SER A 56 -12.52 -3.36 -6.32
C SER A 56 -11.02 -3.71 -6.32
N ALA A 57 -10.58 -4.56 -7.25
CA ALA A 57 -9.18 -4.93 -7.47
C ALA A 57 -8.25 -3.82 -8.00
N VAL A 58 -8.80 -2.63 -8.26
CA VAL A 58 -8.07 -1.40 -8.60
C VAL A 58 -8.55 -0.22 -7.74
N GLY A 59 -9.11 -0.53 -6.57
CA GLY A 59 -9.74 0.42 -5.66
C GLY A 59 -8.76 1.22 -4.80
N THR A 60 -9.29 1.88 -3.77
CA THR A 60 -8.49 2.67 -2.82
C THR A 60 -7.60 1.74 -2.01
N LEU A 61 -6.28 1.97 -2.03
CA LEU A 61 -5.34 1.19 -1.21
C LEU A 61 -5.48 1.58 0.26
N LEU A 62 -5.61 0.56 1.11
CA LEU A 62 -5.82 0.71 2.54
C LEU A 62 -4.57 0.33 3.32
N GLU A 63 -4.27 1.14 4.35
CA GLU A 63 -3.47 0.70 5.49
C GLU A 63 -4.44 0.11 6.52
N LEU A 64 -4.15 -1.10 6.98
CA LEU A 64 -4.90 -1.78 8.03
C LEU A 64 -4.73 -1.05 9.37
N SER A 65 -5.86 -0.80 10.01
CA SER A 65 -5.99 -0.16 11.30
C SER A 65 -6.02 -1.22 12.39
N GLU A 66 -5.46 -0.90 13.56
CA GLU A 66 -5.45 -1.80 14.70
C GLU A 66 -6.88 -2.27 15.06
N PRO A 67 -7.10 -3.56 15.43
CA PRO A 67 -6.09 -4.59 15.70
C PRO A 67 -5.68 -5.43 14.46
N SER A 68 -6.11 -5.04 13.26
CA SER A 68 -5.91 -5.81 12.05
C SER A 68 -4.44 -5.84 11.64
N ASN A 69 -3.96 -7.02 11.24
CA ASN A 69 -2.59 -7.19 10.77
C ASN A 69 -2.50 -8.33 9.74
N VAL A 70 -1.38 -8.38 9.03
CA VAL A 70 -1.07 -9.43 8.07
C VAL A 70 0.32 -9.99 8.36
N SER A 71 0.42 -11.32 8.32
CA SER A 71 1.65 -12.06 8.57
C SER A 71 1.86 -13.14 7.50
N PHE A 72 3.11 -13.55 7.35
CA PHE A 72 3.51 -14.71 6.59
C PHE A 72 4.45 -15.55 7.45
N ASN A 73 4.12 -16.83 7.68
CA ASN A 73 4.85 -17.71 8.60
C ASN A 73 5.11 -17.06 9.97
N ASP A 74 4.05 -16.51 10.58
CA ASP A 74 4.08 -15.79 11.86
C ASP A 74 4.94 -14.52 11.88
N GLN A 75 5.52 -14.12 10.74
CA GLN A 75 6.25 -12.87 10.60
C GLN A 75 5.33 -11.78 10.07
N ARG A 76 5.13 -10.73 10.87
CA ARG A 76 4.32 -9.58 10.47
C ARG A 76 4.95 -8.85 9.29
N LEU A 77 4.13 -8.54 8.28
CA LEU A 77 4.54 -7.66 7.18
C LEU A 77 4.39 -6.20 7.62
N SER A 78 5.27 -5.35 7.11
CA SER A 78 5.26 -3.91 7.40
C SER A 78 4.61 -3.14 6.24
N PHE A 79 3.81 -2.12 6.56
CA PHE A 79 3.24 -1.24 5.55
C PHE A 79 4.33 -0.37 4.92
N GLN A 80 4.41 -0.41 3.59
CA GLN A 80 5.34 0.35 2.78
C GLN A 80 4.66 1.61 2.26
N ASN A 81 4.79 2.71 3.01
CA ASN A 81 4.09 3.97 2.75
C ASN A 81 4.18 4.47 1.30
N ALA A 82 5.36 4.33 0.67
CA ALA A 82 5.64 4.79 -0.69
C ALA A 82 4.89 4.00 -1.77
N PHE A 83 4.53 2.75 -1.49
CA PHE A 83 3.90 1.85 -2.46
C PHE A 83 2.51 1.35 -2.03
N ALA A 84 2.09 1.73 -0.82
CA ALA A 84 0.80 1.42 -0.24
C ALA A 84 0.46 -0.09 -0.24
N TYR A 85 1.44 -0.91 0.16
CA TYR A 85 1.29 -2.35 0.35
C TYR A 85 2.04 -2.83 1.59
N TYR A 86 1.74 -4.04 2.05
CA TYR A 86 2.48 -4.71 3.11
C TYR A 86 3.58 -5.59 2.52
N GLU A 87 4.76 -5.60 3.12
CA GLU A 87 5.86 -6.46 2.66
C GLU A 87 6.76 -6.96 3.79
N LYS A 88 7.29 -8.17 3.56
CA LYS A 88 8.43 -8.74 4.27
C LYS A 88 9.36 -9.39 3.26
N SER A 89 10.65 -9.08 3.33
CA SER A 89 11.69 -9.82 2.61
C SER A 89 12.16 -11.01 3.44
N LEU A 90 12.39 -12.12 2.75
CA LEU A 90 12.77 -13.41 3.29
C LEU A 90 13.98 -13.93 2.50
N PRO A 91 14.91 -14.66 3.13
CA PRO A 91 16.01 -15.29 2.42
C PRO A 91 15.51 -16.33 1.43
N GLY A 92 16.03 -16.29 0.21
CA GLY A 92 15.91 -17.31 -0.81
C GLY A 92 14.49 -17.71 -1.15
N LYS A 93 14.33 -18.87 -1.78
CA LYS A 93 13.03 -19.43 -2.14
C LYS A 93 12.34 -20.04 -0.91
N THR A 94 11.15 -19.55 -0.58
CA THR A 94 10.28 -20.16 0.45
C THR A 94 9.37 -21.21 -0.18
N THR A 95 9.41 -22.44 0.32
CA THR A 95 8.56 -23.58 -0.10
C THR A 95 7.19 -23.58 0.56
#